data_AF-A0A2V8UG31-F1
#
_entry.id   AF-A0A2V8UG31-F1
#
_cell.length_a   1.000
_cell.length_b   1.000
_cell.length_c   1.000
_cell.angle_alpha   90.00
_cell.angle_beta   90.00
_cell.angle_gamma   90.00
#
_symmetry.space_group_name_H-M   'P 1'
#
loop_
_entity.id
_entity.type
_entity.pdbx_description
1 polymer ?
#
loop_
_entity_poly.entity_id
_entity_poly.type
_entity_poly.pdbx_seq_one_letter_code
_entity_poly.pdbx_strand_id
1 'polypeptide(L)'
;MFDDARFVARVDPHPGAFTNDFRERTDVLVLYDMLADMPDEQKRGNLRNFVDSGKGVVVLHHAICDYNAWPWGYEEVVGGRYLIRPEGGMPASTFKHDERIRVKVVKKHPVTDGLSDFIIQDETYKGMWISPKVQILLTTDQRRSGRVAGAPSQSASSLHSTGPRERGASRPQLSAPGAQCNPMGSEPVDRSFALGARNGRD
;
A
#
# COMPACT_ATOMS: atom_id res chain seq x y z
N MET A 1 20.06 -11.18 3.30
CA MET A 1 19.22 -11.38 2.09
C MET A 1 17.99 -12.15 2.56
N PHE A 2 16.79 -11.69 2.23
CA PHE A 2 15.53 -12.26 2.75
C PHE A 2 15.21 -13.56 2.00
N ASP A 3 15.86 -14.66 2.38
CA ASP A 3 15.51 -15.98 1.84
C ASP A 3 14.35 -16.55 2.67
N ASP A 4 13.14 -16.27 2.20
CA ASP A 4 11.92 -16.92 2.66
C ASP A 4 11.37 -17.76 1.51
N ALA A 5 11.14 -19.05 1.74
CA ALA A 5 10.66 -19.96 0.69
C ALA A 5 9.30 -19.56 0.09
N ARG A 6 8.57 -18.64 0.72
CA ARG A 6 7.23 -18.21 0.28
C ARG A 6 7.25 -17.05 -0.70
N PHE A 7 8.32 -16.27 -0.76
CA PHE A 7 8.39 -15.12 -1.66
C PHE A 7 9.82 -14.80 -2.09
N VAL A 8 9.95 -14.29 -3.31
CA VAL A 8 11.21 -13.73 -3.81
C VAL A 8 11.07 -12.22 -3.87
N ALA A 9 11.82 -11.52 -3.03
CA ALA A 9 11.83 -10.06 -3.00
C ALA A 9 12.84 -9.50 -4.02
N ARG A 10 12.40 -8.51 -4.81
CA ARG A 10 13.27 -7.74 -5.72
C ARG A 10 13.15 -6.26 -5.40
N VAL A 11 14.27 -5.56 -5.42
CA VAL A 11 14.35 -4.12 -5.20
C VAL A 11 14.57 -3.45 -6.54
N ASP A 12 13.59 -2.68 -6.98
CA ASP A 12 13.66 -1.88 -8.20
C ASP A 12 13.70 -0.40 -7.77
N PRO A 13 14.90 0.19 -7.53
CA PRO A 13 15.00 1.57 -7.07
C PRO A 13 14.52 2.54 -8.16
N HIS A 14 14.13 3.74 -7.75
CA HIS A 14 13.83 4.82 -8.67
C HIS A 14 15.08 5.16 -9.54
N PRO A 15 14.92 5.49 -10.83
CA PRO A 15 13.69 5.56 -11.61
C PRO A 15 13.34 4.25 -12.33
N GLY A 16 14.02 3.14 -12.01
CA GLY A 16 13.97 1.90 -12.78
C GLY A 16 12.62 1.20 -12.75
N ALA A 17 11.87 1.35 -11.64
CA ALA A 17 10.52 0.83 -11.52
C ALA A 17 9.65 1.25 -12.72
N PHE A 18 8.88 0.29 -13.26
CA PHE A 18 7.95 0.47 -14.38
C PHE A 18 8.56 0.76 -15.76
N THR A 19 9.88 0.83 -15.91
CA THR A 19 10.53 1.10 -17.21
C THR A 19 10.12 0.06 -18.27
N ASN A 20 10.12 -1.21 -17.88
CA ASN A 20 9.68 -2.34 -18.70
C ASN A 20 8.46 -3.01 -18.07
N ASP A 21 7.72 -3.79 -18.87
CA ASP A 21 6.71 -4.69 -18.35
C ASP A 21 7.34 -5.63 -17.30
N PHE A 22 6.63 -5.81 -16.19
CA PHE A 22 7.08 -6.56 -15.03
C PHE A 22 6.06 -7.61 -14.57
N ARG A 23 4.95 -7.79 -15.30
CA ARG A 23 3.86 -8.70 -14.94
C ARG A 23 4.27 -10.17 -14.87
N GLU A 24 5.21 -10.59 -15.70
CA GLU A 24 5.70 -11.98 -15.75
C GLU A 24 6.65 -12.34 -14.60
N ARG A 25 7.21 -11.33 -13.93
CA ARG A 25 8.20 -11.53 -12.85
C ARG A 25 7.68 -11.10 -11.48
N THR A 26 6.52 -10.46 -11.42
CA THR A 26 5.98 -9.85 -10.20
C THR A 26 4.50 -10.21 -10.04
N ASP A 27 4.10 -10.51 -8.82
CA ASP A 27 2.71 -10.86 -8.48
C ASP A 27 2.09 -9.88 -7.50
N VAL A 28 2.94 -9.22 -6.70
CA VAL A 28 2.59 -8.20 -5.73
C VAL A 28 3.58 -7.01 -5.83
N LEU A 29 3.12 -5.85 -6.27
CA LEU A 29 3.94 -4.63 -6.19
C LEU A 29 3.86 -4.07 -4.76
N VAL A 30 4.99 -3.73 -4.14
CA VAL A 30 5.01 -2.97 -2.89
C VAL A 30 5.60 -1.58 -3.14
N LEU A 31 4.90 -0.55 -2.71
CA LEU A 31 5.33 0.84 -2.89
C LEU A 31 5.77 1.39 -1.54
N TYR A 32 6.96 1.98 -1.51
CA TYR A 32 7.53 2.63 -0.33
C TYR A 32 8.35 3.89 -0.67
N ASP A 33 8.35 4.32 -1.94
CA ASP A 33 8.88 5.61 -2.36
C ASP A 33 7.92 6.76 -2.06
N MET A 34 8.38 7.96 -2.37
CA MET A 34 7.60 9.19 -2.35
C MET A 34 8.00 10.04 -3.56
N LEU A 35 7.29 9.87 -4.67
CA LEU A 35 7.53 10.58 -5.92
C LEU A 35 6.40 11.54 -6.23
N ALA A 36 6.74 12.79 -6.53
CA ALA A 36 5.76 13.82 -6.83
C ALA A 36 4.93 13.49 -8.09
N ASP A 37 5.59 13.00 -9.14
CA ASP A 37 4.99 12.72 -10.44
C ASP A 37 5.62 11.51 -11.16
N MET A 38 4.87 11.02 -12.15
CA MET A 38 5.33 10.05 -13.13
C MET A 38 4.86 10.55 -14.48
N PRO A 39 5.57 11.47 -15.14
CA PRO A 39 5.13 12.05 -16.41
C PRO A 39 5.27 11.07 -17.59
N ASP A 40 6.07 10.01 -17.42
CA ASP A 40 6.30 8.98 -18.42
C ASP A 40 5.06 8.10 -18.61
N GLU A 41 4.38 8.26 -19.74
CA GLU A 41 3.16 7.51 -20.08
C GLU A 41 3.42 6.01 -20.31
N GLN A 42 4.63 5.60 -20.71
CA GLN A 42 4.98 4.18 -20.80
C GLN A 42 5.03 3.55 -19.41
N LYS A 43 5.65 4.24 -18.44
CA LYS A 43 5.68 3.77 -17.04
C LYS A 43 4.28 3.71 -16.44
N ARG A 44 3.44 4.73 -16.68
CA ARG A 44 2.03 4.71 -16.29
C ARG A 44 1.28 3.54 -16.90
N GLY A 45 1.50 3.29 -18.20
CA GLY A 45 0.92 2.17 -18.93
C GLY A 45 1.31 0.82 -18.35
N ASN A 46 2.58 0.63 -17.98
CA ASN A 46 3.06 -0.60 -17.35
C ASN A 46 2.42 -0.84 -15.97
N LEU A 47 2.28 0.21 -15.15
CA LEU A 47 1.57 0.10 -13.86
C LEU A 47 0.08 -0.22 -14.05
N ARG A 48 -0.60 0.42 -15.01
CA ARG A 48 -1.99 0.12 -15.37
C ARG A 48 -2.16 -1.34 -15.78
N ASN A 49 -1.36 -1.79 -16.73
CA ASN A 49 -1.39 -3.17 -17.21
C ASN A 49 -1.17 -4.18 -16.07
N PHE A 50 -0.32 -3.85 -15.10
CA PHE A 50 -0.08 -4.69 -13.94
C PHE A 50 -1.33 -4.82 -13.05
N VAL A 51 -1.94 -3.69 -12.69
CA VAL A 51 -3.18 -3.66 -11.88
C VAL A 51 -4.34 -4.34 -12.62
N ASP A 52 -4.53 -4.02 -13.90
CA ASP A 52 -5.60 -4.58 -14.74
C ASP A 52 -5.45 -6.10 -14.95
N SER A 53 -4.23 -6.63 -14.85
CA SER A 53 -3.98 -8.08 -14.89
C SER A 53 -4.32 -8.81 -13.58
N GLY A 54 -4.86 -8.11 -12.58
CA GLY A 54 -5.32 -8.69 -11.32
C GLY A 54 -4.20 -9.04 -10.34
N LYS A 55 -3.02 -8.43 -10.51
CA LYS A 55 -1.89 -8.55 -9.58
C LYS A 55 -2.12 -7.69 -8.34
N GLY A 56 -1.46 -8.03 -7.24
CA GLY A 56 -1.61 -7.34 -5.96
C GLY A 56 -0.79 -6.05 -5.91
N VAL A 57 -1.29 -5.04 -5.20
CA VAL A 57 -0.52 -3.83 -4.83
C VAL A 57 -0.63 -3.61 -3.32
N VAL A 58 0.49 -3.31 -2.69
CA VAL A 58 0.57 -2.89 -1.28
C VAL A 58 1.23 -1.52 -1.23
N VAL A 59 0.51 -0.54 -0.71
CA VAL A 59 1.01 0.83 -0.59
C VAL A 59 1.40 1.08 0.87
N LEU A 60 2.66 1.44 1.10
CA LEU A 60 3.19 1.62 2.44
C LEU A 60 3.56 3.08 2.69
N HIS A 61 3.08 3.59 3.83
CA HIS A 61 3.55 4.81 4.49
C HIS A 61 3.66 6.05 3.59
N HIS A 62 4.85 6.38 3.05
CA HIS A 62 5.03 7.58 2.22
C HIS A 62 4.47 7.43 0.80
N ALA A 63 4.27 6.20 0.30
CA ALA A 63 3.75 5.97 -1.04
C ALA A 63 2.31 6.47 -1.23
N ILE A 64 1.59 6.82 -0.16
CA ILE A 64 0.29 7.54 -0.26
C ILE A 64 0.43 8.97 -0.83
N CYS A 65 1.65 9.50 -0.85
CA CYS A 65 1.99 10.78 -1.46
C CYS A 65 2.35 10.64 -2.94
N ASP A 66 2.52 9.42 -3.45
CA ASP A 66 2.98 9.18 -4.82
C ASP A 66 2.02 9.74 -5.86
N TYR A 67 2.61 10.30 -6.91
CA TYR A 67 1.92 10.71 -8.14
C TYR A 67 0.68 11.55 -7.84
N ASN A 68 0.82 12.48 -6.89
CA ASN A 68 -0.31 13.10 -6.21
C ASN A 68 -1.29 13.81 -7.15
N ALA A 69 -0.81 14.27 -8.31
CA ALA A 69 -1.61 14.94 -9.33
C ALA A 69 -2.25 13.97 -10.37
N TRP A 70 -2.15 12.64 -10.18
CA TRP A 70 -2.64 11.64 -11.14
C TRP A 70 -3.86 10.89 -10.58
N PRO A 71 -5.10 11.28 -11.00
CA PRO A 71 -6.35 10.72 -10.47
C PRO A 71 -6.44 9.20 -10.48
N TRP A 72 -6.07 8.58 -11.60
CA TRP A 72 -6.14 7.13 -11.72
C TRP A 72 -5.30 6.41 -10.64
N GLY A 73 -4.12 6.95 -10.29
CA GLY A 73 -3.25 6.35 -9.28
C GLY A 73 -3.90 6.36 -7.89
N TYR A 74 -4.33 7.53 -7.40
CA TYR A 74 -4.85 7.62 -6.04
C TYR A 74 -6.30 7.11 -5.90
N GLU A 75 -7.11 7.12 -6.95
CA GLU A 75 -8.52 6.66 -6.90
C GLU A 75 -8.66 5.15 -7.11
N GLU A 76 -7.94 4.60 -8.10
CA GLU A 76 -8.13 3.21 -8.53
C GLU A 76 -7.08 2.27 -7.93
N VAL A 77 -5.86 2.76 -7.67
CA VAL A 77 -4.78 1.94 -7.08
C VAL A 77 -4.71 2.10 -5.57
N VAL A 78 -4.46 3.32 -5.07
CA VAL A 78 -4.19 3.54 -3.64
C VAL A 78 -5.48 3.54 -2.81
N GLY A 79 -6.55 4.17 -3.30
CA GLY A 79 -7.79 4.39 -2.55
C GLY A 79 -7.68 5.48 -1.48
N GLY A 80 -6.61 6.27 -1.50
CA GLY A 80 -6.34 7.37 -0.58
C GLY A 80 -5.30 8.32 -1.15
N ARG A 81 -5.30 9.57 -0.68
CA ARG A 81 -4.41 10.64 -1.14
C ARG A 81 -4.03 11.56 0.00
N TYR A 82 -2.73 11.73 0.23
CA TYR A 82 -2.22 12.81 1.08
C TYR A 82 -2.27 14.12 0.30
N LEU A 83 -2.98 15.13 0.79
CA LEU A 83 -3.09 16.42 0.12
C LEU A 83 -1.88 17.30 0.45
N ILE A 84 -0.95 17.44 -0.49
CA ILE A 84 0.25 18.29 -0.33
C ILE A 84 -0.12 19.77 -0.17
N ARG A 85 -1.24 20.19 -0.76
CA ARG A 85 -1.80 21.54 -0.68
C ARG A 85 -3.33 21.45 -0.59
N PRO A 86 -4.03 22.51 -0.15
CA PRO A 86 -5.49 22.51 -0.15
C PRO A 86 -6.04 22.29 -1.57
N GLU A 87 -7.04 21.42 -1.69
CA GLU A 87 -7.65 21.05 -2.97
C GLU A 87 -9.09 20.58 -2.73
N GLY A 88 -10.02 20.89 -3.64
CA GLY A 88 -11.40 20.38 -3.55
C GLY A 88 -12.15 20.77 -2.28
N GLY A 89 -11.83 21.92 -1.67
CA GLY A 89 -12.43 22.36 -0.40
C GLY A 89 -11.88 21.65 0.85
N MET A 90 -10.90 20.76 0.70
CA MET A 90 -10.17 20.14 1.80
C MET A 90 -8.88 20.92 2.10
N PRO A 91 -8.50 21.09 3.38
CA PRO A 91 -7.18 21.63 3.72
C PRO A 91 -6.08 20.64 3.31
N ALA A 92 -4.83 21.11 3.28
CA ALA A 92 -3.68 20.22 3.15
C ALA A 92 -3.67 19.19 4.30
N SER A 93 -3.20 17.99 3.98
CA SER A 93 -2.96 16.96 4.97
C SER A 93 -1.83 17.38 5.91
N THR A 94 -1.80 16.78 7.09
CA THR A 94 -0.78 17.03 8.12
C THR A 94 -0.29 15.72 8.68
N PHE A 95 0.90 15.76 9.29
CA PHE A 95 1.50 14.60 9.95
C PHE A 95 2.06 14.95 11.32
N LYS A 96 2.30 13.92 12.14
CA LYS A 96 3.02 14.06 13.40
C LYS A 96 3.74 12.77 13.76
N HIS A 97 5.06 12.83 13.90
CA HIS A 97 5.90 11.73 14.35
C HIS A 97 5.78 11.47 15.85
N ASP A 98 6.26 10.28 16.24
CA ASP A 98 6.45 9.82 17.62
C ASP A 98 5.15 9.80 18.45
N GLU A 99 4.03 9.55 17.78
CA GLU A 99 2.74 9.47 18.44
C GLU A 99 2.48 8.04 18.92
N ARG A 100 1.95 7.92 20.14
CA ARG A 100 1.47 6.64 20.66
C ARG A 100 0.05 6.41 20.15
N ILE A 101 -0.09 5.51 19.18
CA ILE A 101 -1.34 5.26 18.45
C ILE A 101 -2.00 3.99 18.99
N ARG A 102 -3.24 4.12 19.48
CA ARG A 102 -4.10 2.96 19.77
C ARG A 102 -4.78 2.53 18.48
N VAL A 103 -4.46 1.33 18.00
CA VAL A 103 -5.03 0.74 16.80
C VAL A 103 -6.16 -0.22 17.21
N LYS A 104 -7.32 -0.05 16.57
CA LYS A 104 -8.51 -0.89 16.76
C LYS A 104 -8.78 -1.72 15.52
N VAL A 105 -8.95 -3.02 15.69
CA VAL A 105 -9.37 -3.93 14.62
C VAL A 105 -10.88 -3.81 14.46
N VAL A 106 -11.33 -3.25 13.33
CA VAL A 106 -12.77 -2.95 13.12
C VAL A 106 -13.46 -3.90 12.14
N LYS A 107 -12.69 -4.76 11.46
CA LYS A 107 -13.24 -5.71 10.49
C LYS A 107 -12.54 -7.06 10.55
N LYS A 108 -13.33 -8.13 10.50
CA LYS A 108 -12.83 -9.50 10.30
C LYS A 108 -12.39 -9.66 8.84
N HIS A 109 -11.13 -10.02 8.63
CA HIS A 109 -10.53 -10.18 7.32
C HIS A 109 -9.31 -11.12 7.45
N PRO A 110 -8.90 -11.87 6.42
CA PRO A 110 -7.69 -12.70 6.50
C PRO A 110 -6.43 -11.92 6.93
N VAL A 111 -6.34 -10.63 6.57
CA VAL A 111 -5.24 -9.73 7.00
C VAL A 111 -5.27 -9.41 8.50
N THR A 112 -6.46 -9.42 9.12
CA THR A 112 -6.64 -9.11 10.54
C THR A 112 -6.92 -10.37 11.37
N ASP A 113 -6.80 -11.55 10.78
CA ASP A 113 -7.04 -12.80 11.49
C ASP A 113 -5.97 -13.02 12.57
N GLY A 114 -6.42 -13.39 13.77
CA GLY A 114 -5.56 -13.48 14.95
C GLY A 114 -5.10 -12.14 15.54
N LEU A 115 -5.43 -10.98 14.95
CA LEU A 115 -5.09 -9.68 15.52
C LEU A 115 -6.13 -9.22 16.55
N SER A 116 -5.64 -8.78 17.70
CA SER A 116 -6.40 -7.99 18.68
C SER A 116 -5.99 -6.53 18.61
N ASP A 117 -6.75 -5.63 19.25
CA ASP A 117 -6.35 -4.22 19.39
C ASP A 117 -4.94 -4.09 20.01
N PHE A 118 -4.17 -3.12 19.53
CA PHE A 118 -2.77 -2.96 19.92
C PHE A 118 -2.36 -1.48 19.96
N ILE A 119 -1.17 -1.22 20.46
CA ILE A 119 -0.58 0.11 20.53
C ILE A 119 0.77 0.10 19.82
N ILE A 120 1.01 1.12 19.01
CA ILE A 120 2.28 1.36 18.33
C ILE A 120 2.78 2.77 18.62
N GLN A 121 4.06 3.00 18.34
CA GLN A 121 4.64 4.33 18.25
C GLN A 121 5.03 4.56 16.80
N ASP A 122 4.42 5.55 16.15
CA ASP A 122 4.58 5.80 14.72
C ASP A 122 4.18 7.25 14.39
N GLU A 123 4.22 7.60 13.12
CA GLU A 123 3.68 8.84 12.57
C GLU A 123 2.17 8.73 12.26
N THR A 124 1.40 9.75 12.64
CA THR A 124 -0.01 9.88 12.25
C THR A 124 -0.19 10.78 11.06
N TYR A 125 -1.12 10.46 10.16
CA TYR A 125 -1.61 11.35 9.10
C TYR A 125 -3.05 11.83 9.34
N LYS A 126 -3.33 13.07 8.95
CA LYS A 126 -4.66 13.69 9.10
C LYS A 126 -5.01 14.55 7.89
N GLY A 127 -6.31 14.59 7.58
CA GLY A 127 -6.84 15.40 6.48
C GLY A 127 -6.56 14.79 5.11
N MET A 128 -6.38 13.47 5.03
CA MET A 128 -6.25 12.75 3.77
C MET A 128 -7.61 12.62 3.10
N TRP A 129 -7.63 12.62 1.77
CA TRP A 129 -8.77 12.12 1.03
C TRP A 129 -8.73 10.59 1.04
N ILE A 130 -9.86 9.96 1.34
CA ILE A 130 -10.00 8.51 1.39
C ILE A 130 -11.21 8.14 0.54
N SER A 131 -11.02 7.24 -0.41
CA SER A 131 -12.08 6.82 -1.32
C SER A 131 -13.22 6.14 -0.54
N PRO A 132 -14.50 6.44 -0.83
CA PRO A 132 -15.62 5.74 -0.19
C PRO A 132 -15.67 4.24 -0.56
N LYS A 133 -14.90 3.82 -1.58
CA LYS A 133 -14.78 2.42 -2.00
C LYS A 133 -13.85 1.60 -1.08
N VAL A 134 -13.01 2.22 -0.24
CA VAL A 134 -12.06 1.46 0.57
C VAL A 134 -12.74 0.72 1.71
N GLN A 135 -12.26 -0.50 1.96
CA GLN A 135 -12.65 -1.29 3.10
C GLN A 135 -11.72 -1.01 4.28
N ILE A 136 -12.25 -0.38 5.33
CA ILE A 136 -11.45 -0.09 6.53
C ILE A 136 -11.30 -1.34 7.38
N LEU A 137 -10.05 -1.74 7.64
CA LEU A 137 -9.70 -2.88 8.49
C LEU A 137 -9.30 -2.45 9.91
N LEU A 138 -8.58 -1.33 10.01
CA LEU A 138 -8.01 -0.79 11.24
C LEU A 138 -8.44 0.68 11.42
N THR A 139 -8.65 1.12 12.67
CA THR A 139 -8.93 2.52 13.01
C THR A 139 -8.12 2.98 14.21
N THR A 140 -8.09 4.29 14.45
CA THR A 140 -7.52 4.88 15.66
C THR A 140 -8.40 6.03 16.12
N ASP A 141 -8.42 6.27 17.43
CA ASP A 141 -9.05 7.46 18.04
C ASP A 141 -8.04 8.59 18.30
N GLN A 142 -6.82 8.46 17.79
CA GLN A 142 -5.80 9.48 18.04
C GLN A 142 -6.19 10.82 17.42
N ARG A 143 -6.25 11.88 18.24
CA ARG A 143 -6.82 13.20 17.86
C ARG A 143 -6.07 13.87 16.70
N ARG A 144 -4.81 13.50 16.53
CA ARG A 144 -3.90 13.98 15.49
C ARG A 144 -3.93 13.12 14.21
N SER A 145 -4.74 12.06 14.19
CA SER A 145 -5.02 11.22 13.03
C SER A 145 -6.43 11.46 12.48
N GLY A 146 -6.67 11.10 11.22
CA GLY A 146 -8.03 10.83 10.73
C GLY A 146 -8.67 9.63 11.47
N ARG A 147 -10.02 9.58 11.53
CA ARG A 147 -10.76 8.49 12.20
C ARG A 147 -10.62 7.13 11.49
N VAL A 148 -10.36 7.19 10.18
CA VAL A 148 -9.87 6.05 9.42
C VAL A 148 -8.36 5.96 9.66
N ALA A 149 -7.89 4.90 10.31
CA ALA A 149 -6.47 4.59 10.35
C ALA A 149 -6.07 3.96 9.01
N GLY A 150 -6.03 4.80 7.98
CA GLY A 150 -5.38 4.48 6.70
C GLY A 150 -3.87 4.73 6.74
N ALA A 151 -3.34 5.18 7.88
CA ALA A 151 -1.92 5.30 8.17
C ALA A 151 -1.74 4.99 9.67
N PRO A 152 -1.36 3.74 9.96
CA PRO A 152 0.03 3.48 10.27
C PRO A 152 0.56 2.40 9.36
N SER A 153 1.61 2.70 8.61
CA SER A 153 2.56 1.79 7.94
C SER A 153 2.11 0.47 7.27
N GLN A 154 0.84 0.03 7.24
CA GLN A 154 0.45 -1.33 6.82
C GLN A 154 -0.99 -1.54 6.28
N SER A 155 -1.81 -0.53 6.00
CA SER A 155 -3.15 -0.82 5.44
C SER A 155 -3.73 0.24 4.52
N ALA A 156 -3.25 0.22 3.28
CA ALA A 156 -4.12 0.31 2.12
C ALA A 156 -3.95 -0.97 1.28
N SER A 157 -4.52 -2.08 1.73
CA SER A 157 -4.81 -3.19 0.82
C SER A 157 -6.02 -2.78 -0.02
N SER A 158 -5.80 -1.98 -1.06
CA SER A 158 -6.76 -1.91 -2.16
C SER A 158 -6.60 -3.20 -2.96
N LEU A 159 -7.36 -4.24 -2.60
CA LEU A 159 -7.64 -5.34 -3.52
C LEU A 159 -8.72 -4.84 -4.49
N HIS A 160 -8.33 -4.06 -5.49
CA HIS A 160 -9.17 -3.83 -6.66
C HIS A 160 -9.06 -5.05 -7.59
N SER A 161 -10.14 -5.81 -7.71
CA SER A 161 -10.31 -6.84 -8.74
C SER A 161 -11.34 -6.33 -9.75
N THR A 162 -10.93 -5.47 -10.67
CA THR A 162 -11.73 -5.12 -11.86
C THR A 162 -11.36 -6.07 -13.01
N GLY A 163 -11.68 -7.36 -12.82
CA GLY A 163 -11.71 -8.34 -13.91
C GLY A 163 -13.16 -8.76 -14.19
N PRO A 164 -13.50 -9.15 -15.43
CA PRO A 164 -14.85 -9.65 -15.75
C PRO A 164 -15.20 -10.81 -14.82
N ARG A 165 -16.41 -10.81 -14.26
CA ARG A 165 -16.94 -11.91 -13.45
C ARG A 165 -17.05 -13.17 -14.32
N GLU A 166 -16.00 -13.97 -14.39
CA GLU A 166 -16.13 -15.35 -14.83
C GLU A 166 -16.52 -16.23 -13.64
N ARG A 167 -17.64 -16.93 -13.83
CA ARG A 167 -18.20 -17.91 -12.90
C ARG A 167 -17.23 -19.08 -12.76
N GLY A 168 -16.89 -19.42 -11.51
CA GLY A 168 -16.38 -20.74 -11.16
C GLY A 168 -14.88 -20.92 -11.29
N ALA A 169 -14.11 -20.36 -10.35
CA ALA A 169 -12.81 -20.91 -10.00
C ALA A 169 -12.48 -20.54 -8.55
N SER A 170 -12.46 -21.56 -7.68
CA SER A 170 -12.00 -21.47 -6.30
C SER A 170 -10.53 -21.00 -6.28
N ARG A 171 -10.22 -19.88 -5.63
CA ARG A 171 -8.85 -19.40 -5.44
C ARG A 171 -8.32 -19.83 -4.06
N PRO A 172 -7.08 -20.35 -3.96
CA PRO A 172 -6.51 -20.77 -2.68
C PRO A 172 -6.14 -19.55 -1.83
N GLN A 173 -6.46 -19.63 -0.54
CA GLN A 173 -6.07 -18.66 0.48
C GLN A 173 -4.60 -18.88 0.86
N LEU A 174 -3.77 -17.85 0.71
CA LEU A 174 -2.38 -17.87 1.15
C LEU A 174 -2.24 -17.02 2.42
N SER A 175 -1.96 -17.69 3.53
CA SER A 175 -1.67 -17.09 4.83
C SER A 175 -0.18 -16.72 4.92
N ALA A 176 0.14 -15.46 5.21
CA ALA A 176 1.50 -15.04 5.58
C ALA A 176 1.56 -14.76 7.09
N PRO A 177 2.51 -15.32 7.85
CA PRO A 177 2.66 -15.08 9.27
C PRO A 177 3.39 -13.77 9.55
N GLY A 178 3.11 -13.24 10.74
CA GLY A 178 3.42 -11.88 11.18
C GLY A 178 4.89 -11.49 11.10
N ALA A 179 5.10 -10.24 10.71
CA ALA A 179 6.37 -9.56 10.85
C ALA A 179 6.50 -9.00 12.29
N GLN A 180 7.51 -9.47 13.01
CA GLN A 180 8.04 -8.84 14.22
C GLN A 180 8.84 -7.59 13.83
N CYS A 181 8.61 -6.48 14.52
CA CYS A 181 9.45 -5.29 14.44
C CYS A 181 10.39 -5.23 15.65
N ASN A 182 11.69 -5.03 15.40
CA ASN A 182 12.64 -4.49 16.37
C ASN A 182 13.29 -3.26 15.73
N PRO A 183 13.36 -2.11 16.42
CA PRO A 183 13.83 -0.87 15.82
C PRO A 183 15.36 -0.77 15.94
N MET A 184 16.05 -0.53 14.83
CA MET A 184 17.44 -0.10 14.84
C MET A 184 17.60 1.07 13.89
N GLY A 185 17.95 2.22 14.48
CA GLY A 185 18.89 3.18 13.92
C GLY A 185 18.45 3.98 12.70
N SER A 186 18.27 5.27 12.91
CA SER A 186 18.20 6.34 11.92
C SER A 186 19.34 6.28 10.89
N GLU A 187 19.01 6.05 9.61
CA GLU A 187 19.70 6.58 8.41
C GLU A 187 18.71 6.54 7.21
N PRO A 188 18.82 7.44 6.21
CA PRO A 188 17.84 7.55 5.14
C PRO A 188 17.98 6.40 4.14
N VAL A 189 16.95 5.59 3.98
CA VAL A 189 16.97 4.45 3.04
C VAL A 189 15.98 4.67 1.92
N ASP A 190 16.51 5.19 0.81
CA ASP A 190 15.85 5.32 -0.49
C ASP A 190 15.72 3.93 -1.18
N ARG A 191 14.69 3.16 -0.83
CA ARG A 191 14.45 1.82 -1.39
C ARG A 191 12.95 1.48 -1.50
N SER A 192 12.45 1.38 -2.74
CA SER A 192 11.17 0.75 -3.08
C SER A 192 11.36 -0.74 -3.40
N PHE A 193 10.37 -1.58 -3.06
CA PHE A 193 10.47 -3.04 -3.12
C PHE A 193 9.30 -3.66 -3.91
N ALA A 194 9.52 -4.45 -4.95
CA ALA A 194 8.44 -5.20 -5.61
C ALA A 194 8.50 -6.70 -5.21
N LEU A 195 7.37 -7.29 -4.82
CA LEU A 195 7.24 -8.69 -4.41
C LEU A 195 6.67 -9.59 -5.53
N GLY A 196 7.50 -10.46 -6.12
CA GLY A 196 7.03 -11.49 -7.05
C GLY A 196 6.67 -12.81 -6.34
N ALA A 197 5.53 -13.39 -6.66
CA ALA A 197 5.06 -14.70 -6.19
C ALA A 197 4.73 -15.61 -7.38
N ARG A 198 5.75 -16.20 -8.02
CA ARG A 198 5.52 -17.16 -9.11
C ARG A 198 4.85 -18.42 -8.58
N ASN A 199 3.76 -18.84 -9.21
CA ASN A 199 3.24 -20.21 -9.11
C ASN A 199 4.14 -21.14 -9.92
N GLY A 200 4.95 -21.95 -9.24
CA GLY A 200 5.59 -23.12 -9.85
C GLY A 200 4.55 -24.20 -10.12
N ARG A 201 4.45 -24.66 -11.37
CA ARG A 201 4.04 -26.02 -11.69
C ARG A 201 5.26 -26.70 -12.31
N ASP A 202 5.60 -27.84 -11.74
CA ASP A 202 6.54 -28.91 -12.14
C ASP A 202 7.85 -28.53 -12.85
#